data_AF-A0A9D3NTY2-F1
#
_entry.id   AF-A0A9D3NTY2-F1
#
_cell.length_a   1.000
_cell.length_b   1.000
_cell.length_c   1.000
_cell.angle_alpha   90.00
_cell.angle_beta   90.00
_cell.angle_gamma   90.00
#
_symmetry.space_group_name_H-M   'P 1'
#
loop_
_entity.id
_entity.type
_entity.pdbx_description
1 polymer ?
#
loop_
_entity_poly.entity_id
_entity_poly.type
_entity_poly.pdbx_seq_one_letter_code
_entity_poly.pdbx_strand_id
1 'polypeptide(L)'
;MDSDLINSETSNFSLPQNVTVLGWRPPLWYHYEECAVAPYAFIFYFIVKVFNLALGFPANTLVMWHIATSKSESSTSDVFIFNLAALDTFFCLMTPIELTNRLYLDYWGIWHLQHFAYGVKDTTPLFLTCICLDRYLAVVHPIVFTNIRDNRMRIGISALVWAMILAYAITESILGVLSVTKVFSSLILSSFFIMVFCNISIIWVLRKSVAGKEVMNPVKKKAFKMVVILLAIIVVNYLPPVALMPFASTYTFVQMHCQISVSVFSIMDLSSTIDPILYISKTDRMSCSCLKRTANKPVNINV
;
A
#
# COMPACT_ATOMS: atom_id res chain seq x y z
N MET A 1 35.90 -47.03 19.10
CA MET A 1 36.77 -46.17 19.92
C MET A 1 37.49 -45.26 18.94
N ASP A 2 36.82 -44.15 18.66
CA ASP A 2 37.36 -42.80 18.49
C ASP A 2 38.30 -42.45 17.31
N SER A 3 37.66 -41.76 16.35
CA SER A 3 37.87 -40.34 15.98
C SER A 3 39.14 -39.90 15.24
N ASP A 4 38.94 -39.61 13.95
CA ASP A 4 39.05 -38.28 13.32
C ASP A 4 39.96 -37.22 13.96
N LEU A 5 40.97 -36.77 13.20
CA LEU A 5 41.40 -35.36 13.24
C LEU A 5 42.00 -34.95 11.87
N ILE A 6 41.11 -34.52 10.97
CA ILE A 6 41.44 -33.68 9.81
C ILE A 6 41.41 -32.24 10.33
N ASN A 7 42.54 -31.53 10.28
CA ASN A 7 42.55 -30.06 10.42
C ASN A 7 43.45 -29.48 9.32
N SER A 8 42.78 -29.00 8.27
CA SER A 8 43.35 -28.28 7.13
C SER A 8 43.01 -26.79 7.25
N GLU A 9 44.03 -25.97 7.02
CA GLU A 9 43.97 -24.58 6.54
C GLU A 9 43.34 -23.49 7.42
N THR A 10 44.22 -22.85 8.20
CA THR A 10 44.10 -21.46 8.67
C THR A 10 44.15 -20.49 7.48
N SER A 11 43.02 -19.93 7.09
CA SER A 11 42.96 -18.71 6.26
C SER A 11 42.73 -17.50 7.17
N ASN A 12 43.75 -16.65 7.24
CA ASN A 12 43.72 -15.38 7.97
C ASN A 12 42.78 -14.40 7.25
N PHE A 13 41.57 -14.19 7.77
CA PHE A 13 40.71 -13.09 7.38
C PHE A 13 40.87 -11.93 8.38
N SER A 14 41.69 -10.94 8.03
CA SER A 14 41.88 -9.72 8.81
C SER A 14 40.69 -8.76 8.61
N LEU A 15 39.89 -8.55 9.65
CA LEU A 15 38.86 -7.51 9.73
C LEU A 15 39.48 -6.09 9.76
N PRO A 16 38.90 -5.07 9.12
CA PRO A 16 39.36 -3.70 9.29
C PRO A 16 39.03 -3.18 10.70
N GLN A 17 40.07 -2.70 11.39
CA GLN A 17 39.99 -2.06 12.69
C GLN A 17 39.29 -0.69 12.57
N ASN A 18 38.00 -0.63 12.90
CA ASN A 18 37.31 0.60 13.31
C ASN A 18 36.47 0.31 14.56
N VAL A 19 37.10 -0.28 15.58
CA VAL A 19 36.51 -0.42 16.91
C VAL A 19 36.94 0.80 17.71
N THR A 20 36.01 1.73 17.95
CA THR A 20 36.23 2.76 18.97
C THR A 20 36.31 2.08 20.34
N VAL A 21 37.07 2.68 21.27
CA VAL A 21 37.44 2.14 22.59
C VAL A 21 36.23 1.71 23.47
N LEU A 22 34.99 2.00 23.06
CA LEU A 22 33.75 1.62 23.73
C LEU A 22 33.04 0.37 23.18
N GLY A 23 33.59 -0.34 22.19
CA GLY A 23 32.93 -1.52 21.60
C GLY A 23 31.65 -1.19 20.81
N TRP A 24 31.41 0.09 20.52
CA TRP A 24 30.24 0.56 19.79
C TRP A 24 30.49 0.39 18.28
N ARG A 25 29.75 -0.53 17.65
CA ARG A 25 29.69 -0.63 16.18
C ARG A 25 28.55 0.27 15.68
N PRO A 26 28.79 1.15 14.69
CA PRO A 26 27.68 1.88 14.07
C PRO A 26 26.70 0.85 13.49
N PRO A 27 25.39 1.01 13.76
CA PRO A 27 24.40 0.05 13.28
C PRO A 27 24.35 0.07 11.75
N LEU A 28 24.11 -1.12 11.19
CA LEU A 28 24.20 -1.35 9.76
C LEU A 28 22.91 -0.88 9.07
N TRP A 29 23.05 -0.15 7.97
CA TRP A 29 21.91 0.31 7.16
C TRP A 29 21.21 -0.84 6.41
N TYR A 30 21.73 -2.07 6.49
CA TYR A 30 21.15 -3.31 5.98
C TYR A 30 20.92 -4.33 7.11
N HIS A 31 19.94 -5.23 6.95
CA HIS A 31 19.63 -6.24 7.96
C HIS A 31 20.59 -7.44 7.93
N TYR A 32 21.06 -7.84 6.74
CA TYR A 32 22.00 -8.94 6.56
C TYR A 32 23.37 -8.41 6.14
N GLU A 33 24.46 -8.90 6.75
CA GLU A 33 25.83 -8.47 6.45
C GLU A 33 26.18 -8.62 4.96
N GLU A 34 25.64 -9.65 4.34
CA GLU A 34 25.80 -9.97 2.92
C GLU A 34 25.21 -8.91 1.98
N CYS A 35 24.28 -8.07 2.46
CA CYS A 35 23.68 -6.99 1.67
C CYS A 35 24.61 -5.78 1.49
N ALA A 36 25.77 -5.73 2.17
CA ALA A 36 26.72 -4.62 2.07
C ALA A 36 27.15 -4.31 0.62
N VAL A 37 27.19 -5.35 -0.23
CA VAL A 37 27.61 -5.25 -1.64
C VAL A 37 26.53 -4.66 -2.55
N ALA A 38 25.30 -4.44 -2.06
CA ALA A 38 24.15 -4.00 -2.85
C ALA A 38 23.51 -2.69 -2.34
N PRO A 39 24.23 -1.55 -2.30
CA PRO A 39 23.75 -0.32 -1.68
C PRO A 39 22.60 0.36 -2.44
N TYR A 40 22.55 0.22 -3.76
CA TYR A 40 21.62 0.99 -4.59
C TYR A 40 20.14 0.71 -4.30
N ALA A 41 19.78 -0.54 -3.99
CA ALA A 41 18.40 -0.90 -3.64
C ALA A 41 17.97 -0.26 -2.31
N PHE A 42 18.88 -0.23 -1.33
CA PHE A 42 18.64 0.43 -0.05
C PHE A 42 18.58 1.95 -0.16
N ILE A 43 19.43 2.56 -1.00
CA ILE A 43 19.35 4.00 -1.30
C ILE A 43 17.97 4.34 -1.88
N PHE A 44 17.52 3.57 -2.88
CA PHE A 44 16.20 3.76 -3.47
C PHE A 44 15.09 3.60 -2.42
N TYR A 45 15.17 2.56 -1.60
CA TYR A 45 14.26 2.32 -0.49
C TYR A 45 14.18 3.52 0.49
N PHE A 46 15.32 4.06 0.93
CA PHE A 46 15.33 5.22 1.82
C PHE A 46 14.75 6.48 1.16
N ILE A 47 15.04 6.70 -0.12
CA ILE A 47 14.45 7.81 -0.89
C ILE A 47 12.93 7.69 -0.90
N VAL A 48 12.39 6.49 -1.18
CA VAL A 48 10.94 6.24 -1.14
C VAL A 48 10.37 6.50 0.25
N LYS A 49 11.04 6.05 1.31
CA LYS A 49 10.61 6.29 2.69
C LYS A 49 10.52 7.77 3.03
N VAL A 50 11.56 8.54 2.72
CA VAL A 50 11.56 10.00 2.94
C VAL A 50 10.48 10.67 2.09
N PHE A 51 10.29 10.23 0.84
CA PHE A 51 9.24 10.74 -0.04
C PHE A 51 7.84 10.48 0.51
N ASN A 52 7.56 9.27 0.99
CA ASN A 52 6.28 8.93 1.61
C ASN A 52 6.04 9.71 2.92
N LEU A 53 7.08 9.90 3.72
CA LEU A 53 6.97 10.76 4.91
C LEU A 53 6.68 12.23 4.52
N ALA A 54 7.31 12.74 3.48
CA ALA A 54 7.18 14.14 3.07
C ALA A 54 5.84 14.43 2.35
N LEU A 55 5.35 13.50 1.53
CA LEU A 55 4.17 13.70 0.69
C LEU A 55 2.99 12.78 1.05
N GLY A 56 3.26 11.50 1.31
CA GLY A 56 2.24 10.52 1.69
C GLY A 56 1.58 10.84 3.01
N PHE A 57 2.36 11.18 4.05
CA PHE A 57 1.81 11.57 5.36
C PHE A 57 0.84 12.76 5.28
N PRO A 58 1.22 13.94 4.72
CA PRO A 58 0.29 15.05 4.63
C PRO A 58 -0.89 14.74 3.70
N ALA A 59 -0.68 14.04 2.58
CA ALA A 59 -1.77 13.70 1.67
C ALA A 59 -2.83 12.81 2.34
N ASN A 60 -2.41 11.74 3.03
CA ASN A 60 -3.34 10.85 3.73
C ASN A 60 -4.04 11.54 4.91
N THR A 61 -3.30 12.38 5.67
CA THR A 61 -3.90 13.18 6.75
C THR A 61 -4.95 14.15 6.23
N LEU A 62 -4.70 14.80 5.08
CA LEU A 62 -5.66 15.68 4.42
C LEU A 62 -6.90 14.91 3.95
N VAL A 63 -6.74 13.70 3.41
CA VAL A 63 -7.87 12.83 3.04
C VAL A 63 -8.72 12.50 4.26
N MET A 64 -8.10 12.07 5.37
CA MET A 64 -8.81 11.78 6.61
C MET A 64 -9.55 13.01 7.14
N TRP A 65 -8.88 14.16 7.17
CA TRP A 65 -9.47 15.43 7.59
C TRP A 65 -10.67 15.83 6.74
N HIS A 66 -10.54 15.76 5.41
CA HIS A 66 -11.61 16.09 4.48
C HIS A 66 -12.83 15.18 4.68
N ILE A 67 -12.61 13.87 4.82
CA ILE A 67 -13.68 12.90 5.07
C ILE A 67 -14.35 13.18 6.43
N ALA A 68 -13.57 13.42 7.48
CA ALA A 68 -14.10 13.66 8.83
C ALA A 68 -14.87 14.99 8.96
N THR A 69 -14.52 16.01 8.17
CA THR A 69 -15.14 17.34 8.21
C THR A 69 -16.27 17.53 7.18
N SER A 70 -16.42 16.63 6.21
CA SER A 70 -17.49 16.68 5.22
C SER A 70 -18.86 16.40 5.85
N LYS A 71 -19.71 17.43 5.96
CA LYS A 71 -21.06 17.34 6.56
C LYS A 71 -22.19 17.07 5.57
N SER A 72 -21.94 17.11 4.24
CA SER A 72 -23.03 17.23 3.25
C SER A 72 -23.02 16.21 2.11
N GLU A 73 -21.89 15.61 1.74
CA GLU A 73 -21.83 14.62 0.65
C GLU A 73 -20.77 13.56 0.95
N SER A 74 -21.04 12.66 1.91
CA SER A 74 -20.18 11.49 2.10
C SER A 74 -20.31 10.57 0.90
N SER A 75 -19.22 10.34 0.18
CA SER A 75 -19.16 9.30 -0.81
C SER A 75 -19.25 7.94 -0.10
N THR A 76 -19.95 6.98 -0.69
CA THR A 76 -20.24 5.71 -0.02
C THR A 76 -18.99 4.95 0.42
N SER A 77 -17.88 5.04 -0.33
CA SER A 77 -16.62 4.38 0.04
C SER A 77 -15.77 5.15 1.05
N ASP A 78 -16.24 6.29 1.57
CA ASP A 78 -15.43 7.15 2.43
C ASP A 78 -14.98 6.45 3.72
N VAL A 79 -15.78 5.51 4.24
CA VAL A 79 -15.37 4.67 5.38
C VAL A 79 -14.12 3.84 5.03
N PHE A 80 -14.10 3.16 3.89
CA PHE A 80 -12.93 2.36 3.49
C PHE A 80 -11.72 3.23 3.14
N ILE A 81 -11.95 4.37 2.50
CA ILE A 81 -10.88 5.32 2.14
C ILE A 81 -10.27 5.96 3.39
N PHE A 82 -11.08 6.26 4.40
CA PHE A 82 -10.60 6.76 5.69
C PHE A 82 -9.72 5.74 6.39
N ASN A 83 -10.15 4.47 6.45
CA ASN A 83 -9.34 3.40 7.05
C ASN A 83 -8.03 3.15 6.29
N LEU A 84 -8.09 3.18 4.96
CA LEU A 84 -6.90 3.09 4.10
C LEU A 84 -5.92 4.22 4.40
N ALA A 85 -6.40 5.47 4.43
CA ALA A 85 -5.57 6.63 4.74
C ALA A 85 -4.99 6.57 6.17
N ALA A 86 -5.71 6.00 7.14
CA ALA A 86 -5.21 5.80 8.49
C ALA A 86 -4.04 4.80 8.52
N LEU A 87 -4.13 3.69 7.78
CA LEU A 87 -3.05 2.71 7.64
C LEU A 87 -1.79 3.33 7.01
N ASP A 88 -1.96 4.04 5.90
CA ASP A 88 -0.84 4.68 5.20
C ASP A 88 -0.22 5.81 6.05
N THR A 89 -1.03 6.57 6.79
CA THR A 89 -0.53 7.60 7.74
C THR A 89 0.30 6.96 8.84
N PHE A 90 -0.19 5.88 9.45
CA PHE A 90 0.53 5.12 10.48
C PHE A 90 1.87 4.60 9.94
N PHE A 91 1.89 4.03 8.74
CA PHE A 91 3.10 3.53 8.11
C PHE A 91 4.12 4.65 7.79
N CYS A 92 3.64 5.80 7.31
CA CYS A 92 4.50 6.97 7.10
C CYS A 92 5.13 7.45 8.41
N LEU A 93 4.35 7.53 9.49
CA LEU A 93 4.85 7.93 10.83
C LEU A 93 5.85 6.95 11.44
N MET A 94 5.81 5.66 11.05
CA MET A 94 6.80 4.68 11.49
C MET A 94 8.16 4.84 10.80
N THR A 95 8.22 5.52 9.66
CA THR A 95 9.46 5.77 8.91
C THR A 95 10.58 6.42 9.74
N PRO A 96 10.37 7.55 10.45
CA PRO A 96 11.42 8.15 11.29
C PRO A 96 11.87 7.24 12.45
N ILE A 97 10.96 6.44 13.01
CA ILE A 97 11.26 5.49 14.09
C ILE A 97 12.17 4.38 13.54
N GLU A 98 11.82 3.82 12.38
CA GLU A 98 12.64 2.85 11.66
C GLU A 98 14.03 3.42 11.34
N LEU A 99 14.09 4.61 10.76
CA LEU A 99 15.36 5.22 10.36
C LEU A 99 16.27 5.48 11.58
N THR A 100 15.68 5.96 12.67
CA THR A 100 16.41 6.20 13.91
C THR A 100 16.94 4.89 14.50
N ASN A 101 16.11 3.86 14.51
CA ASN A 101 16.52 2.55 15.02
C ASN A 101 17.65 1.95 14.18
N ARG A 102 17.49 1.97 12.85
CA ARG A 102 18.45 1.40 11.91
C ARG A 102 19.79 2.16 11.88
N LEU A 103 19.79 3.48 12.08
CA LEU A 103 21.00 4.30 11.99
C LEU A 103 21.67 4.61 13.34
N TYR A 104 20.95 4.49 14.47
CA TYR A 104 21.48 4.94 15.77
C TYR A 104 21.19 4.05 16.98
N LEU A 105 20.15 3.22 17.00
CA LEU A 105 19.76 2.51 18.24
C LEU A 105 19.97 1.00 18.20
N ASP A 106 19.65 0.37 17.07
CA ASP A 106 19.62 -1.09 16.88
C ASP A 106 18.89 -1.85 18.00
N TYR A 107 17.72 -1.34 18.40
CA TYR A 107 16.94 -1.92 19.48
C TYR A 107 15.94 -2.95 18.97
N TRP A 108 16.02 -4.16 19.50
CA TRP A 108 15.19 -5.32 19.14
C TRP A 108 13.67 -5.05 19.24
N GLY A 109 13.21 -4.31 20.25
CA GLY A 109 11.79 -4.00 20.41
C GLY A 109 11.24 -3.09 19.30
N ILE A 110 12.06 -2.17 18.77
CA ILE A 110 11.67 -1.34 17.64
C ILE A 110 11.65 -2.17 16.35
N TRP A 111 12.54 -3.16 16.21
CA TRP A 111 12.47 -4.11 15.10
C TRP A 111 11.15 -4.90 15.09
N HIS A 112 10.61 -5.33 16.24
CA HIS A 112 9.28 -5.96 16.29
C HIS A 112 8.16 -4.99 15.89
N LEU A 113 8.19 -3.76 16.40
CA LEU A 113 7.22 -2.73 16.03
C LEU A 113 7.27 -2.40 14.53
N GLN A 114 8.47 -2.40 13.96
CA GLN A 114 8.69 -2.23 12.54
C GLN A 114 8.07 -3.39 11.74
N HIS A 115 8.37 -4.65 12.10
CA HIS A 115 7.74 -5.81 11.43
C HIS A 115 6.21 -5.77 11.52
N PHE A 116 5.65 -5.36 12.66
CA PHE A 116 4.22 -5.12 12.79
C PHE A 116 3.73 -4.05 11.80
N ALA A 117 4.43 -2.93 11.67
CA ALA A 117 4.06 -1.87 10.72
C ALA A 117 4.13 -2.33 9.26
N TYR A 118 5.12 -3.16 8.89
CA TYR A 118 5.18 -3.78 7.58
C TYR A 118 4.02 -4.74 7.35
N GLY A 119 3.68 -5.61 8.30
CA GLY A 119 2.53 -6.50 8.16
C GLY A 119 1.20 -5.78 8.00
N VAL A 120 1.05 -4.63 8.69
CA VAL A 120 -0.09 -3.73 8.50
C VAL A 120 -0.11 -3.17 7.07
N LYS A 121 1.04 -2.71 6.54
CA LYS A 121 1.14 -2.17 5.17
C LYS A 121 0.88 -3.25 4.12
N ASP A 122 1.41 -4.44 4.32
CA ASP A 122 1.32 -5.58 3.42
C ASP A 122 -0.12 -6.06 3.23
N THR A 123 -0.98 -5.83 4.22
CA THR A 123 -2.42 -6.18 4.20
C THR A 123 -3.35 -5.05 3.76
N THR A 124 -2.80 -3.87 3.44
CA THR A 124 -3.51 -2.73 2.81
C THR A 124 -4.38 -3.11 1.58
N PRO A 125 -4.00 -4.09 0.73
CA PRO A 125 -4.82 -4.51 -0.41
C PRO A 125 -6.25 -4.96 -0.06
N LEU A 126 -6.50 -5.36 1.19
CA LEU A 126 -7.84 -5.70 1.66
C LEU A 126 -8.79 -4.50 1.59
N PHE A 127 -8.36 -3.32 2.07
CA PHE A 127 -9.16 -2.10 1.97
C PHE A 127 -9.29 -1.62 0.53
N LEU A 128 -8.23 -1.72 -0.28
CA LEU A 128 -8.31 -1.43 -1.71
C LEU A 128 -9.33 -2.32 -2.44
N THR A 129 -9.40 -3.60 -2.07
CA THR A 129 -10.37 -4.56 -2.60
C THR A 129 -11.80 -4.17 -2.19
N CYS A 130 -12.01 -3.81 -0.92
CA CYS A 130 -13.30 -3.28 -0.45
C CYS A 130 -13.73 -2.02 -1.21
N ILE A 131 -12.80 -1.09 -1.48
CA ILE A 131 -13.08 0.11 -2.29
C ILE A 131 -13.45 -0.28 -3.73
N CYS A 132 -12.71 -1.19 -4.36
CA CYS A 132 -12.97 -1.64 -5.72
C CYS A 132 -14.33 -2.34 -5.84
N LEU A 133 -14.66 -3.24 -4.90
CA LEU A 133 -15.94 -3.93 -4.84
C LEU A 133 -17.09 -2.95 -4.63
N ASP A 134 -16.93 -1.99 -3.74
CA ASP A 134 -17.95 -0.98 -3.50
C ASP A 134 -18.24 -0.15 -4.74
N ARG A 135 -17.20 0.26 -5.46
CA ARG A 135 -17.33 1.01 -6.71
C ARG A 135 -17.92 0.15 -7.82
N TYR A 136 -17.57 -1.13 -7.87
CA TYR A 136 -18.15 -2.09 -8.79
C TYR A 136 -19.66 -2.23 -8.55
N LEU A 137 -20.09 -2.43 -7.30
CA LEU A 137 -21.52 -2.52 -6.97
C LEU A 137 -22.26 -1.24 -7.36
N ALA A 138 -21.70 -0.07 -7.08
CA ALA A 138 -22.30 1.21 -7.45
C ALA A 138 -22.52 1.39 -8.97
N VAL A 139 -21.57 0.90 -9.79
CA VAL A 139 -21.58 1.12 -11.24
C VAL A 139 -22.31 -0.01 -11.99
N VAL A 140 -22.09 -1.26 -11.60
CA VAL A 140 -22.58 -2.45 -12.31
C VAL A 140 -23.95 -2.90 -11.77
N HIS A 141 -24.19 -2.75 -10.47
CA HIS A 141 -25.41 -3.23 -9.80
C HIS A 141 -26.08 -2.14 -8.94
N PRO A 142 -26.52 -1.02 -9.54
CA PRO A 142 -26.98 0.17 -8.81
C PRO A 142 -28.19 -0.10 -7.90
N ILE A 143 -29.10 -1.02 -8.26
CA ILE A 143 -30.28 -1.38 -7.44
C ILE A 143 -29.85 -2.06 -6.14
N VAL A 144 -28.93 -3.04 -6.23
CA VAL A 144 -28.36 -3.72 -5.06
C VAL A 144 -27.61 -2.72 -4.19
N PHE A 145 -26.82 -1.85 -4.82
CA PHE A 145 -26.07 -0.82 -4.12
C PHE A 145 -26.95 0.17 -3.35
N THR A 146 -28.11 0.57 -3.91
CA THR A 146 -29.06 1.44 -3.18
C THR A 146 -29.64 0.77 -1.94
N ASN A 147 -29.76 -0.57 -1.94
CA ASN A 147 -30.23 -1.33 -0.78
C ASN A 147 -29.13 -1.47 0.30
N ILE A 148 -27.86 -1.55 -0.10
CA ILE A 148 -26.67 -1.67 0.79
C ILE A 148 -26.08 -0.28 1.13
N ARG A 149 -26.88 0.78 1.01
CA ARG A 149 -26.41 2.15 1.25
C ARG A 149 -26.08 2.45 2.72
N ASP A 150 -26.47 1.58 3.66
CA ASP A 150 -26.21 1.77 5.08
C ASP A 150 -24.71 1.70 5.42
N ASN A 151 -24.21 2.76 6.07
CA ASN A 151 -22.83 2.82 6.56
C ASN A 151 -22.53 1.75 7.62
N ARG A 152 -23.55 1.22 8.32
CA ARG A 152 -23.35 0.16 9.33
C ARG A 152 -22.69 -1.09 8.74
N MET A 153 -23.09 -1.51 7.53
CA MET A 153 -22.48 -2.66 6.87
C MET A 153 -21.00 -2.39 6.54
N ARG A 154 -20.68 -1.18 6.08
CA ARG A 154 -19.30 -0.77 5.75
C ARG A 154 -18.41 -0.71 6.98
N ILE A 155 -18.96 -0.23 8.10
CA ILE A 155 -18.27 -0.22 9.40
C ILE A 155 -18.02 -1.67 9.85
N GLY A 156 -19.01 -2.56 9.76
CA GLY A 156 -18.85 -3.98 10.08
C GLY A 156 -17.78 -4.67 9.23
N ILE A 157 -17.80 -4.46 7.91
CA ILE A 157 -16.76 -4.97 7.00
C ILE A 157 -15.38 -4.38 7.36
N SER A 158 -15.31 -3.09 7.67
CA SER A 158 -14.05 -2.44 8.05
C SER A 158 -13.49 -3.02 9.36
N ALA A 159 -14.34 -3.28 10.34
CA ALA A 159 -13.94 -3.93 11.60
C ALA A 159 -13.40 -5.35 11.36
N LEU A 160 -14.03 -6.12 10.48
CA LEU A 160 -13.55 -7.45 10.09
C LEU A 160 -12.19 -7.37 9.37
N VAL A 161 -12.03 -6.42 8.45
CA VAL A 161 -10.75 -6.19 7.76
C VAL A 161 -9.65 -5.79 8.74
N TRP A 162 -9.93 -4.89 9.68
CA TRP A 162 -9.00 -4.53 10.75
C TRP A 162 -8.58 -5.73 11.59
N ALA A 163 -9.53 -6.60 11.98
CA ALA A 163 -9.21 -7.80 12.73
C ALA A 163 -8.26 -8.72 11.95
N MET A 164 -8.47 -8.88 10.63
CA MET A 164 -7.56 -9.65 9.77
C MET A 164 -6.17 -9.02 9.65
N ILE A 165 -6.10 -7.69 9.46
CA ILE A 165 -4.85 -6.92 9.38
C ILE A 165 -4.04 -7.07 10.67
N LEU A 166 -4.69 -6.85 11.82
CA LEU A 166 -4.02 -6.94 13.12
C LEU A 166 -3.58 -8.36 13.43
N ALA A 167 -4.42 -9.36 13.16
CA ALA A 167 -4.04 -10.76 13.36
C ALA A 167 -2.82 -11.14 12.52
N TYR A 168 -2.79 -10.71 11.25
CA TYR A 168 -1.65 -10.96 10.38
C TYR A 168 -0.39 -10.23 10.86
N ALA A 169 -0.47 -8.92 11.10
CA ALA A 169 0.67 -8.10 11.52
C ALA A 169 1.27 -8.57 12.84
N ILE A 170 0.43 -8.99 13.81
CA ILE A 170 0.89 -9.58 15.07
C ILE A 170 1.61 -10.89 14.80
N THR A 171 1.00 -11.78 14.00
CA THR A 171 1.60 -13.10 13.70
C THR A 171 2.94 -12.93 12.99
N GLU A 172 3.05 -12.02 12.04
CA GLU A 172 4.31 -11.70 11.36
C GLU A 172 5.37 -11.17 12.34
N SER A 173 4.99 -10.25 13.23
CA SER A 173 5.91 -9.65 14.20
C SER A 173 6.47 -10.63 15.25
N ILE A 174 5.73 -11.71 15.57
CA ILE A 174 6.11 -12.69 16.61
C ILE A 174 6.71 -13.97 15.99
N LEU A 175 6.05 -14.55 14.98
CA LEU A 175 6.43 -15.86 14.40
C LEU A 175 7.36 -15.72 13.19
N GLY A 176 7.57 -14.50 12.70
CA GLY A 176 8.39 -14.21 11.52
C GLY A 176 7.69 -14.52 10.18
N VAL A 177 8.22 -13.92 9.12
CA VAL A 177 7.64 -13.87 7.76
C VAL A 177 7.36 -15.26 7.18
N LEU A 178 8.26 -16.22 7.40
CA LEU A 178 8.22 -17.57 6.80
C LEU A 178 6.95 -18.36 7.15
N SER A 179 6.44 -18.22 8.37
CA SER A 179 5.28 -18.98 8.86
C SER A 179 3.95 -18.53 8.26
N VAL A 180 3.85 -17.24 7.89
CA VAL A 180 2.60 -16.62 7.40
C VAL A 180 2.57 -16.41 5.89
N THR A 181 3.72 -16.55 5.22
CA THR A 181 3.89 -16.28 3.78
C THR A 181 2.84 -16.96 2.90
N LYS A 182 2.55 -18.25 3.07
CA LYS A 182 1.64 -19.00 2.18
C LYS A 182 0.20 -18.49 2.23
N VAL A 183 -0.34 -18.35 3.44
CA VAL A 183 -1.72 -17.88 3.64
C VAL A 183 -1.85 -16.45 3.15
N PHE A 184 -0.87 -15.60 3.49
CA PHE A 184 -0.82 -14.21 3.07
C PHE A 184 -0.73 -14.05 1.55
N SER A 185 0.16 -14.80 0.90
CA SER A 185 0.33 -14.77 -0.55
C SER A 185 -0.97 -15.12 -1.27
N SER A 186 -1.70 -16.13 -0.77
CA SER A 186 -3.03 -16.50 -1.29
C SER A 186 -4.06 -15.37 -1.08
N LEU A 187 -4.03 -14.71 0.08
CA LEU A 187 -4.92 -13.61 0.44
C LEU A 187 -4.69 -12.37 -0.46
N ILE A 188 -3.44 -12.01 -0.69
CA ILE A 188 -3.08 -10.90 -1.58
C ILE A 188 -3.37 -11.25 -3.04
N LEU A 189 -3.08 -12.48 -3.47
CA LEU A 189 -3.37 -12.92 -4.84
C LEU A 189 -4.88 -12.92 -5.14
N SER A 190 -5.70 -13.42 -4.22
CA SER A 190 -7.16 -13.37 -4.36
C SER A 190 -7.68 -11.92 -4.39
N SER A 191 -7.17 -11.06 -3.52
CA SER A 191 -7.46 -9.61 -3.52
C SER A 191 -7.09 -8.96 -4.86
N PHE A 192 -5.92 -9.28 -5.40
CA PHE A 192 -5.47 -8.81 -6.71
C PHE A 192 -6.43 -9.20 -7.83
N PHE A 193 -6.81 -10.48 -7.92
CA PHE A 193 -7.75 -10.94 -8.94
C PHE A 193 -9.12 -10.26 -8.82
N ILE A 194 -9.63 -10.09 -7.60
CA ILE A 194 -10.89 -9.38 -7.35
C ILE A 194 -10.78 -7.92 -7.80
N MET A 195 -9.70 -7.23 -7.45
CA MET A 195 -9.46 -5.85 -7.85
C MET A 195 -9.41 -5.70 -9.38
N VAL A 196 -8.67 -6.57 -10.07
CA VAL A 196 -8.58 -6.57 -11.54
C VAL A 196 -9.95 -6.82 -12.17
N PHE A 197 -10.68 -7.84 -11.69
CA PHE A 197 -12.03 -8.15 -12.17
C PHE A 197 -12.99 -6.97 -11.99
N CYS A 198 -12.99 -6.34 -10.82
CA CYS A 198 -13.83 -5.18 -10.51
C CYS A 198 -13.53 -4.00 -11.44
N ASN A 199 -12.25 -3.65 -11.61
CA ASN A 199 -11.83 -2.54 -12.45
C ASN A 199 -12.12 -2.79 -13.94
N ILE A 200 -11.89 -4.00 -14.45
CA ILE A 200 -12.26 -4.38 -15.83
C ILE A 200 -13.77 -4.28 -16.03
N SER A 201 -14.57 -4.74 -15.07
CA SER A 201 -16.03 -4.68 -15.16
C SER A 201 -16.55 -3.24 -15.15
N ILE A 202 -15.98 -2.37 -14.31
CA ILE A 202 -16.28 -0.94 -14.30
C ILE A 202 -15.95 -0.32 -15.66
N ILE A 203 -14.76 -0.59 -16.20
CA ILE A 203 -14.33 -0.13 -17.53
C ILE A 203 -15.30 -0.60 -18.61
N TRP A 204 -15.72 -1.87 -18.58
CA TRP A 204 -16.66 -2.45 -19.54
C TRP A 204 -18.03 -1.76 -19.51
N VAL A 205 -18.61 -1.58 -18.32
CA VAL A 205 -19.90 -0.87 -18.16
C VAL A 205 -19.78 0.59 -18.58
N LEU A 206 -18.69 1.27 -18.20
CA LEU A 206 -18.44 2.65 -18.62
C LEU A 206 -18.35 2.76 -20.15
N ARG A 207 -17.64 1.83 -20.82
CA ARG A 207 -17.56 1.77 -22.30
C ARG A 207 -18.90 1.49 -22.95
N LYS A 208 -19.66 0.51 -22.44
CA LYS A 208 -21.00 0.17 -22.95
C LYS A 208 -21.95 1.37 -22.85
N SER A 209 -21.86 2.15 -21.77
CA SER A 209 -22.64 3.39 -21.59
C SER A 209 -22.29 4.53 -22.58
N VAL A 210 -21.23 4.34 -23.38
CA VAL A 210 -20.70 5.32 -24.35
C VAL A 210 -20.79 4.82 -25.78
N ALA A 211 -20.87 3.51 -26.01
CA ALA A 211 -20.92 2.87 -27.34
C ALA A 211 -22.13 3.23 -28.23
N GLY A 212 -22.95 4.22 -27.85
CA GLY A 212 -24.02 4.81 -28.65
C GLY A 212 -23.94 6.34 -28.80
N LYS A 213 -22.85 6.99 -28.37
CA LYS A 213 -22.59 8.43 -28.56
C LYS A 213 -21.20 8.59 -29.15
N GLU A 214 -21.09 9.17 -30.35
CA GLU A 214 -19.84 9.30 -31.12
C GLU A 214 -18.72 10.06 -30.38
N VAL A 215 -19.05 10.81 -29.33
CA VAL A 215 -18.10 11.55 -28.50
C VAL A 215 -18.30 11.20 -27.02
N MET A 216 -17.26 10.64 -26.39
CA MET A 216 -17.27 10.39 -24.95
C MET A 216 -17.27 11.72 -24.20
N ASN A 217 -18.34 11.97 -23.43
CA ASN A 217 -18.46 13.17 -22.59
C ASN A 217 -17.17 13.36 -21.76
N PRO A 218 -16.62 14.58 -21.68
CA PRO A 218 -15.35 14.85 -20.99
C PRO A 218 -15.30 14.33 -19.55
N VAL A 219 -16.43 14.31 -18.84
CA VAL A 219 -16.54 13.76 -17.47
C VAL A 219 -16.32 12.25 -17.46
N LYS A 220 -16.93 11.52 -18.41
CA LYS A 220 -16.78 10.06 -18.53
C LYS A 220 -15.38 9.66 -19.00
N LYS A 221 -14.78 10.40 -19.94
CA LYS A 221 -13.40 10.17 -20.42
C LYS A 221 -12.39 10.28 -19.27
N LYS A 222 -12.60 11.26 -18.39
CA LYS A 222 -11.76 11.48 -17.22
C LYS A 222 -11.93 10.42 -16.14
N ALA A 223 -13.17 9.98 -15.87
CA ALA A 223 -13.44 8.86 -14.96
C ALA A 223 -12.79 7.56 -15.46
N PHE A 224 -12.91 7.29 -16.76
CA PHE A 224 -12.25 6.15 -17.41
C PHE A 224 -10.72 6.21 -17.25
N LYS A 225 -10.10 7.36 -17.54
CA LYS A 225 -8.66 7.56 -17.34
C LYS A 225 -8.24 7.30 -15.88
N MET A 226 -9.03 7.76 -14.91
CA MET A 226 -8.74 7.55 -13.49
C MET A 226 -8.80 6.07 -13.11
N VAL A 227 -9.82 5.32 -13.55
CA VAL A 227 -9.95 3.88 -13.26
C VAL A 227 -8.83 3.07 -13.93
N VAL A 228 -8.43 3.44 -15.15
CA VAL A 228 -7.29 2.80 -15.83
C VAL A 228 -5.98 3.07 -15.08
N ILE A 229 -5.76 4.30 -14.59
CA ILE A 229 -4.59 4.62 -13.76
C ILE A 229 -4.59 3.77 -12.49
N LEU A 230 -5.73 3.66 -11.79
CA LEU A 230 -5.84 2.83 -10.59
C LEU A 230 -5.55 1.35 -10.86
N LEU A 231 -6.11 0.79 -11.95
CA LEU A 231 -5.81 -0.57 -12.38
C LEU A 231 -4.32 -0.76 -12.69
N ALA A 232 -3.70 0.21 -13.38
CA ALA A 232 -2.27 0.15 -13.69
C ALA A 232 -1.43 0.16 -12.41
N ILE A 233 -1.76 1.00 -11.43
CA ILE A 233 -1.09 1.04 -10.11
C ILE A 233 -1.20 -0.31 -9.40
N ILE A 234 -2.40 -0.89 -9.35
CA ILE A 234 -2.64 -2.20 -8.72
C ILE A 234 -1.80 -3.29 -9.40
N VAL A 235 -1.77 -3.32 -10.73
CA VAL A 235 -0.98 -4.31 -11.49
C VAL A 235 0.52 -4.11 -11.25
N VAL A 236 1.02 -2.88 -11.36
CA VAL A 236 2.44 -2.59 -11.19
C VAL A 236 2.93 -2.87 -9.77
N ASN A 237 2.10 -2.63 -8.74
CA ASN A 237 2.53 -2.77 -7.35
C ASN A 237 2.39 -4.20 -6.80
N TYR A 238 1.33 -4.91 -7.19
CA TYR A 238 0.99 -6.21 -6.57
C TYR A 238 1.34 -7.41 -7.44
N LEU A 239 1.48 -7.26 -8.76
CA LEU A 239 1.90 -8.36 -9.63
C LEU A 239 3.36 -8.78 -9.41
N PRO A 240 4.35 -7.85 -9.29
CA PRO A 240 5.75 -8.25 -9.17
C PRO A 240 6.06 -9.10 -7.93
N PRO A 241 5.61 -8.74 -6.69
CA PRO A 241 5.87 -9.58 -5.51
C PRO A 241 5.38 -11.03 -5.69
N VAL A 242 4.19 -11.20 -6.27
CA VAL A 242 3.59 -12.53 -6.46
C VAL A 242 4.26 -13.29 -7.61
N ALA A 243 4.58 -12.61 -8.71
CA ALA A 243 5.23 -13.22 -9.87
C ALA A 243 6.65 -13.70 -9.55
N LEU A 244 7.33 -13.08 -8.58
CA LEU A 244 8.70 -13.43 -8.19
C LEU A 244 8.80 -14.66 -7.29
N MET A 245 7.74 -15.00 -6.53
CA MET A 245 7.75 -16.15 -5.62
C MET A 245 8.14 -17.49 -6.28
N PRO A 246 7.57 -17.92 -7.42
CA PRO A 246 7.95 -19.19 -8.05
C PRO A 246 9.39 -19.21 -8.58
N PHE A 247 9.98 -18.04 -8.83
CA PHE A 247 11.35 -17.91 -9.34
C PHE A 247 12.38 -17.61 -8.25
N ALA A 248 11.96 -17.57 -6.97
CA ALA A 248 12.86 -17.24 -5.87
C ALA A 248 14.08 -18.18 -5.78
N SER A 249 13.92 -19.46 -6.15
CA SER A 249 15.01 -20.45 -6.18
C SER A 249 16.04 -20.24 -7.30
N THR A 250 15.73 -19.38 -8.28
CA THR A 250 16.62 -19.08 -9.42
C THR A 250 17.62 -18.00 -9.08
N TYR A 251 17.34 -17.18 -8.07
CA TYR A 251 18.19 -16.05 -7.68
C TYR A 251 19.09 -16.41 -6.49
N THR A 252 20.25 -15.78 -6.42
CA THR A 252 21.09 -15.85 -5.21
C THR A 252 20.42 -15.14 -4.04
N PHE A 253 20.81 -15.48 -2.80
CA PHE A 253 20.26 -14.86 -1.59
C PHE A 253 20.35 -13.33 -1.64
N VAL A 254 21.52 -12.79 -2.01
CA VAL A 254 21.75 -11.33 -2.11
C VAL A 254 20.87 -10.69 -3.20
N GLN A 255 20.76 -11.31 -4.37
CA GLN A 255 19.91 -10.77 -5.44
C GLN A 255 18.44 -10.76 -5.05
N MET A 256 17.93 -11.84 -4.46
CA MET A 256 16.53 -11.92 -4.07
C MET A 256 16.23 -10.98 -2.90
N HIS A 257 16.95 -11.12 -1.78
CA HIS A 257 16.60 -10.45 -0.53
C HIS A 257 17.12 -9.01 -0.44
N CYS A 258 18.32 -8.72 -0.95
CA CYS A 258 18.95 -7.40 -0.80
C CYS A 258 18.66 -6.46 -1.97
N GLN A 259 18.34 -6.98 -3.16
CA GLN A 259 18.11 -6.18 -4.36
C GLN A 259 16.66 -6.20 -4.81
N ILE A 260 16.16 -7.37 -5.23
CA ILE A 260 14.86 -7.52 -5.88
C ILE A 260 13.74 -7.22 -4.90
N SER A 261 13.68 -7.92 -3.76
CA SER A 261 12.62 -7.73 -2.77
C SER A 261 12.60 -6.29 -2.25
N VAL A 262 13.75 -5.75 -1.83
CA VAL A 262 13.84 -4.36 -1.35
C VAL A 262 13.31 -3.37 -2.40
N SER A 263 13.72 -3.51 -3.67
CA SER A 263 13.26 -2.61 -4.73
C SER A 263 11.77 -2.75 -5.02
N VAL A 264 11.26 -3.98 -5.07
CA VAL A 264 9.84 -4.27 -5.35
C VAL A 264 8.94 -3.77 -4.22
N PHE A 265 9.29 -4.03 -2.96
CA PHE A 265 8.55 -3.51 -1.81
C PHE A 265 8.61 -1.98 -1.73
N SER A 266 9.75 -1.37 -2.10
CA SER A 266 9.86 0.09 -2.23
C SER A 266 8.89 0.66 -3.29
N ILE A 267 8.74 -0.02 -4.43
CA ILE A 267 7.76 0.42 -5.45
C ILE A 267 6.34 0.30 -4.91
N MET A 268 6.02 -0.80 -4.22
CA MET A 268 4.72 -0.97 -3.57
C MET A 268 4.43 0.12 -2.54
N ASP A 269 5.44 0.56 -1.79
CA ASP A 269 5.33 1.63 -0.81
C ASP A 269 4.95 2.98 -1.43
N LEU A 270 5.31 3.27 -2.68
CA LEU A 270 4.92 4.50 -3.38
C LEU A 270 3.40 4.62 -3.57
N SER A 271 2.66 3.50 -3.53
CA SER A 271 1.19 3.51 -3.62
C SER A 271 0.54 4.39 -2.55
N SER A 272 1.13 4.39 -1.34
CA SER A 272 0.65 5.16 -0.18
C SER A 272 0.59 6.66 -0.43
N THR A 273 1.39 7.18 -1.37
CA THR A 273 1.37 8.59 -1.77
C THR A 273 0.50 8.82 -3.01
N ILE A 274 0.51 7.90 -3.97
CA ILE A 274 -0.19 8.08 -5.25
C ILE A 274 -1.72 8.00 -5.08
N ASP A 275 -2.20 7.04 -4.28
CA ASP A 275 -3.64 6.80 -4.06
C ASP A 275 -4.39 8.00 -3.46
N PRO A 276 -3.92 8.64 -2.36
CA PRO A 276 -4.60 9.81 -1.79
C PRO A 276 -4.53 11.04 -2.70
N ILE A 277 -3.43 11.26 -3.44
CA ILE A 277 -3.33 12.36 -4.40
C ILE A 277 -4.36 12.22 -5.51
N LEU A 278 -4.56 10.99 -6.02
CA LEU A 278 -5.60 10.70 -7.00
C LEU A 278 -7.00 10.95 -6.44
N TYR A 279 -7.23 10.61 -5.17
CA TYR A 279 -8.50 10.90 -4.49
C TYR A 279 -8.77 12.41 -4.37
N ILE A 280 -7.82 13.19 -3.86
CA ILE A 280 -7.95 14.65 -3.70
C ILE A 280 -8.21 15.32 -5.05
N SER A 281 -7.47 14.91 -6.09
CA SER A 281 -7.65 15.44 -7.46
C SER A 281 -9.04 15.22 -8.06
N LYS A 282 -9.81 14.28 -7.49
CA LYS A 282 -11.19 13.96 -7.82
C LYS A 282 -12.18 14.77 -6.99
N THR A 283 -11.98 14.88 -5.67
CA THR A 283 -12.88 15.61 -4.76
C THR A 283 -12.92 17.11 -5.02
N ASP A 284 -11.77 17.74 -5.25
CA ASP A 284 -11.67 19.18 -5.56
C ASP A 284 -12.51 19.58 -6.79
N ARG A 285 -12.70 18.65 -7.73
CA ARG A 285 -13.52 18.90 -8.92
C ARG A 285 -15.01 18.71 -8.70
N MET A 286 -15.42 17.87 -7.75
CA MET A 286 -16.84 17.76 -7.40
C MET A 286 -17.30 19.04 -6.71
N SER A 287 -16.48 19.60 -5.81
CA SER A 287 -16.72 20.92 -5.22
C SER A 287 -16.84 22.02 -6.29
N CYS A 288 -15.91 22.07 -7.25
CA CYS A 288 -15.91 23.10 -8.30
C CYS A 288 -17.03 22.94 -9.35
N SER A 289 -17.55 21.73 -9.56
CA SER A 289 -18.67 21.47 -10.51
C SER A 289 -20.06 21.63 -9.87
N CYS A 290 -20.21 21.35 -8.58
CA CYS A 290 -21.44 21.67 -7.84
C CYS A 290 -21.66 23.19 -7.72
N LEU A 291 -20.59 23.97 -7.50
CA LEU A 291 -20.63 25.44 -7.52
C LEU A 291 -21.07 26.03 -8.87
N LYS A 292 -20.77 25.36 -9.99
CA LYS A 292 -21.28 25.76 -11.31
C LYS A 292 -22.74 25.38 -11.54
N ARG A 293 -23.26 24.37 -10.83
CA ARG A 293 -24.66 23.91 -10.99
C ARG A 293 -25.64 24.76 -10.18
N THR A 294 -25.21 25.32 -9.05
CA THR A 294 -25.99 26.32 -8.29
C THR A 294 -26.08 27.67 -9.00
N ALA A 295 -25.12 28.02 -9.86
CA ALA A 295 -25.15 29.25 -10.66
C ALA A 295 -26.11 29.20 -11.87
N ASN A 296 -26.62 28.02 -12.26
CA ASN A 296 -27.42 27.82 -13.48
C ASN A 296 -28.89 27.46 -13.23
N LYS A 297 -29.45 27.69 -12.04
CA LYS A 297 -30.92 27.67 -11.87
C LYS A 297 -31.48 29.05 -12.22
N PRO A 298 -32.19 29.22 -13.37
CA PRO A 298 -32.98 30.43 -13.57
C PRO A 298 -34.09 30.44 -12.52
N VAL A 299 -34.06 31.45 -11.66
CA VAL A 299 -35.16 31.82 -10.78
C VAL A 299 -36.24 32.41 -11.69
N ASN A 300 -37.20 31.59 -12.11
CA ASN A 300 -38.45 32.09 -12.67
C ASN A 300 -39.31 32.63 -11.52
N ILE A 301 -39.18 33.94 -11.27
CA ILE A 301 -40.21 34.69 -10.55
C ILE A 301 -41.23 35.11 -11.61
N ASN A 302 -42.39 34.44 -11.61
CA ASN A 302 -43.58 34.98 -12.25
C ASN A 302 -44.24 35.93 -11.24
N VAL A 303 -44.31 37.22 -11.60
CA VAL A 303 -45.28 38.19 -11.07
C VAL A 303 -46.45 38.23 -12.03
#